data_AF-A0A5N7SQ24-F1
#
_entry.id   AF-A0A5N7SQ24-F1
#
_cell.length_a   1.000
_cell.length_b   1.000
_cell.length_c   1.000
_cell.angle_alpha   90.00
_cell.angle_beta   90.00
_cell.angle_gamma   90.00
#
_symmetry.space_group_name_H-M   'P 1'
#
loop_
_entity.id
_entity.type
_entity.pdbx_description
1 polymer ?
#
loop_
_entity_poly.entity_id
_entity_poly.type
_entity_poly.pdbx_seq_one_letter_code
_entity_poly.pdbx_strand_id
1 'polypeptide(L)'
;MPLSIFLLVLAAAALHASWNAIVKRGPDKFLGTVLVTGSAALLSAAALPFLPFPAPHSWPWLAASVLLQVTYYGLVARCYQQVDMSLAYPLMRGSAPILVALAGTLLGEKLPLPAWLGVALVSTGILCMAVGARGGQLRLPLLTAAMIATYTLVDAQGARQSGSALSYTLWLFLLS
;
A
#
# COMPACT_ATOMS: atom_id res chain seq x y z
N MET A 1 -17.94 0.47 -14.00
CA MET A 1 -17.51 -0.51 -12.98
C MET A 1 -18.74 -1.22 -12.45
N PRO A 2 -18.73 -2.55 -12.26
CA PRO A 2 -19.83 -3.27 -11.62
C PRO A 2 -20.05 -2.79 -10.18
N LEU A 3 -21.30 -2.76 -9.73
CA LEU A 3 -21.66 -2.33 -8.37
C LEU A 3 -20.97 -3.18 -7.29
N SER A 4 -20.82 -4.49 -7.52
CA SER A 4 -20.12 -5.39 -6.62
C SER A 4 -18.67 -4.97 -6.37
N ILE A 5 -17.93 -4.65 -7.43
CA ILE A 5 -16.54 -4.18 -7.32
C ILE A 5 -16.49 -2.84 -6.59
N PHE A 6 -17.43 -1.93 -6.88
CA PHE A 6 -17.52 -0.65 -6.18
C PHE A 6 -17.73 -0.82 -4.67
N LEU A 7 -18.66 -1.69 -4.26
CA LEU A 7 -18.91 -1.99 -2.86
C LEU A 7 -17.70 -2.67 -2.18
N LEU A 8 -17.00 -3.58 -2.89
CA LEU A 8 -15.77 -4.19 -2.40
C LEU A 8 -14.66 -3.16 -2.18
N VAL A 9 -14.50 -2.19 -3.08
CA VAL A 9 -13.52 -1.10 -2.92
C VAL A 9 -13.87 -0.22 -1.73
N LEU A 10 -15.15 0.13 -1.53
CA LEU A 10 -15.59 0.89 -0.36
C LEU A 10 -15.39 0.11 0.94
N ALA A 11 -15.70 -1.18 0.97
CA ALA A 11 -15.46 -2.04 2.11
C ALA A 11 -13.96 -2.12 2.43
N ALA A 12 -13.11 -2.29 1.42
CA ALA A 12 -11.66 -2.27 1.56
C ALA A 12 -11.16 -0.93 2.13
N ALA A 13 -11.70 0.20 1.66
CA ALA A 13 -11.37 1.52 2.18
C ALA A 13 -11.80 1.69 3.65
N ALA A 14 -13.00 1.21 4.02
CA ALA A 14 -13.49 1.25 5.39
C ALA A 14 -12.66 0.38 6.33
N LEU A 15 -12.32 -0.85 5.92
CA LEU A 15 -11.41 -1.73 6.66
C LEU A 15 -10.03 -1.07 6.81
N HIS A 16 -9.52 -0.46 5.73
CA HIS A 16 -8.24 0.25 5.75
C HIS A 16 -8.23 1.39 6.76
N ALA A 17 -9.26 2.23 6.76
CA ALA A 17 -9.38 3.32 7.72
C ALA A 17 -9.52 2.80 9.16
N SER A 18 -10.26 1.70 9.35
CA SER A 18 -10.53 1.11 10.66
C SER A 18 -9.27 0.57 11.33
N TRP A 19 -8.46 -0.24 10.62
CA TRP A 19 -7.24 -0.78 11.24
C TRP A 19 -6.22 0.34 11.55
N ASN A 20 -6.09 1.34 10.67
CA ASN A 20 -5.24 2.51 10.95
C ASN A 20 -5.72 3.29 12.17
N ALA A 21 -7.05 3.44 12.33
CA ALA A 21 -7.62 4.11 13.50
C ALA A 21 -7.36 3.33 14.80
N ILE A 22 -7.45 2.00 14.76
CA ILE A 22 -7.13 1.12 15.90
C ILE A 22 -5.66 1.28 16.28
N VAL A 23 -4.73 1.14 15.33
CA VAL A 23 -3.29 1.29 15.59
C VAL A 23 -2.95 2.68 16.11
N LYS A 24 -3.56 3.73 15.55
CA LYS A 24 -3.31 5.11 15.98
C LYS A 24 -3.81 5.42 17.39
N ARG A 25 -4.89 4.76 17.85
CA ARG A 25 -5.45 4.91 19.20
C ARG A 25 -4.71 4.08 20.26
N GLY A 26 -3.99 3.05 19.83
CA GLY A 26 -3.26 2.17 20.73
C GLY A 26 -2.08 2.88 21.43
N PRO A 27 -1.69 2.44 22.64
CA PRO A 27 -0.57 3.00 23.38
C PRO A 27 0.78 2.70 22.72
N ASP A 28 0.89 1.54 22.07
CA ASP A 28 2.06 1.11 21.30
C ASP A 28 1.67 0.85 19.84
N LYS A 29 2.07 1.77 18.95
CA LYS A 29 1.80 1.71 17.52
C LYS A 29 2.58 0.58 16.84
N PHE A 30 3.75 0.22 17.35
CA PHE A 30 4.56 -0.85 16.79
C PHE A 30 3.91 -2.20 17.11
N LEU A 31 3.59 -2.45 18.38
CA LEU A 31 2.86 -3.65 18.80
C LEU A 31 1.50 -3.76 18.10
N GLY A 32 0.74 -2.66 18.02
CA GLY A 32 -0.52 -2.64 17.29
C GLY A 32 -0.36 -3.03 15.82
N THR A 33 0.69 -2.55 15.16
CA THR A 33 1.00 -2.93 13.77
C THR A 33 1.34 -4.42 13.65
N VAL A 34 2.22 -4.93 14.54
CA VAL A 34 2.64 -6.33 14.59
C VAL A 34 1.45 -7.26 14.83
N LEU A 35 0.53 -6.89 15.71
CA LEU A 35 -0.68 -7.68 15.97
C LEU A 35 -1.59 -7.73 14.76
N VAL A 36 -1.78 -6.60 14.05
CA VAL A 36 -2.60 -6.54 12.84
C VAL A 36 -1.99 -7.38 11.72
N THR A 37 -0.70 -7.22 11.44
CA THR A 37 -0.01 -7.98 10.38
C THR A 37 0.11 -9.45 10.75
N GLY A 38 0.44 -9.77 12.00
CA GLY A 38 0.49 -11.15 12.49
C GLY A 38 -0.87 -11.85 12.44
N SER A 39 -1.94 -11.16 12.80
CA SER A 39 -3.30 -11.71 12.65
C SER A 39 -3.65 -11.95 11.18
N ALA A 40 -3.27 -11.04 10.28
CA ALA A 40 -3.45 -11.22 8.84
C ALA A 40 -2.66 -12.42 8.31
N ALA A 41 -1.42 -12.62 8.76
CA ALA A 41 -0.60 -13.77 8.41
C ALA A 41 -1.22 -15.10 8.90
N LEU A 42 -1.73 -15.14 10.14
CA LEU A 42 -2.41 -16.32 10.70
C LEU A 42 -3.70 -16.66 9.93
N LEU A 43 -4.52 -15.66 9.63
CA LEU A 43 -5.73 -15.85 8.82
C LEU A 43 -5.37 -16.32 7.40
N SER A 44 -4.28 -15.80 6.84
CA SER A 44 -3.78 -16.23 5.53
C SER A 44 -3.32 -17.69 5.58
N ALA A 45 -2.54 -18.09 6.58
CA ALA A 45 -2.12 -19.48 6.78
C ALA A 45 -3.30 -20.45 6.90
N ALA A 46 -4.37 -20.05 7.59
CA ALA A 46 -5.57 -20.88 7.73
C ALA A 46 -6.37 -21.00 6.43
N ALA A 47 -6.38 -19.96 5.58
CA ALA A 47 -7.15 -19.94 4.33
C ALA A 47 -6.40 -20.57 3.14
N LEU A 48 -5.07 -20.50 3.11
CA LEU A 48 -4.24 -20.97 2.00
C LEU A 48 -4.45 -22.44 1.59
N PRO A 49 -4.67 -23.40 2.50
CA PRO A 49 -4.95 -24.80 2.13
C PRO A 49 -6.19 -24.99 1.24
N PHE A 50 -7.12 -24.01 1.25
CA PHE A 50 -8.36 -24.06 0.47
C PHE A 50 -8.26 -23.34 -0.88
N LEU A 51 -7.07 -22.85 -1.25
CA LEU A 51 -6.86 -22.01 -2.42
C LEU A 51 -5.80 -22.60 -3.35
N PRO A 52 -5.92 -22.35 -4.67
CA PRO A 52 -4.91 -22.78 -5.62
C PRO A 52 -3.58 -22.07 -5.35
N PHE A 53 -2.48 -22.76 -5.61
CA PHE A 53 -1.16 -22.16 -5.51
C PHE A 53 -0.99 -21.07 -6.59
N PRO A 54 -0.31 -19.94 -6.32
CA PRO A 54 -0.01 -18.94 -7.33
C PRO A 54 0.78 -19.53 -8.49
N ALA A 55 0.43 -19.16 -9.72
CA ALA A 55 1.12 -19.64 -10.92
C ALA A 55 2.65 -19.41 -10.80
N PRO A 56 3.51 -20.37 -11.19
CA PRO A 56 4.96 -20.29 -11.00
C PRO A 56 5.63 -19.02 -11.57
N HIS A 57 5.12 -18.50 -12.69
CA HIS A 57 5.65 -17.28 -13.30
C HIS A 57 5.36 -16.01 -12.46
N SER A 58 4.46 -16.06 -11.48
CA SER A 58 4.21 -14.98 -10.52
C SER A 58 5.16 -14.99 -9.32
N TRP A 59 5.95 -16.05 -9.11
CA TRP A 59 6.81 -16.16 -7.93
C TRP A 59 7.94 -15.12 -7.85
N PRO A 60 8.59 -14.72 -8.96
CA PRO A 60 9.56 -13.63 -8.91
C PRO A 60 8.93 -12.32 -8.44
N TRP A 61 7.68 -12.06 -8.87
CA TRP A 61 6.90 -10.91 -8.41
C TRP A 61 6.57 -11.01 -6.93
N LEU A 62 6.15 -12.19 -6.46
CA LEU A 62 5.85 -12.45 -5.05
C LEU A 62 7.08 -12.20 -4.16
N ALA A 63 8.25 -12.73 -4.56
CA ALA A 63 9.50 -12.51 -3.84
C ALA A 63 9.89 -11.03 -3.81
N ALA A 64 9.74 -10.33 -4.95
CA ALA A 64 9.97 -8.88 -5.02
C ALA A 64 8.99 -8.10 -4.12
N SER A 65 7.70 -8.45 -4.14
CA SER A 65 6.67 -7.87 -3.28
C SER A 65 7.02 -8.03 -1.81
N VAL A 66 7.40 -9.23 -1.36
CA VAL A 66 7.80 -9.47 0.03
C VAL A 66 8.99 -8.60 0.42
N LEU A 67 10.05 -8.55 -0.40
CA LEU A 67 11.24 -7.74 -0.13
C LEU A 67 10.91 -6.23 -0.07
N LEU A 68 10.09 -5.75 -1.00
CA LEU A 68 9.65 -4.35 -1.02
C LEU A 68 8.77 -4.03 0.19
N GLN A 69 7.90 -4.96 0.61
CA GLN A 69 7.01 -4.79 1.75
C GLN A 69 7.80 -4.70 3.07
N VAL A 70 8.78 -5.59 3.28
CA VAL A 70 9.67 -5.55 4.45
C VAL A 70 10.50 -4.25 4.45
N THR A 71 11.04 -3.87 3.30
CA THR A 71 11.80 -2.62 3.15
C THR A 71 10.91 -1.39 3.44
N TYR A 72 9.66 -1.42 2.96
CA TYR A 72 8.65 -0.40 3.24
C TYR A 72 8.39 -0.26 4.74
N TYR A 73 8.18 -1.36 5.48
CA TYR A 73 8.00 -1.29 6.94
C TYR A 73 9.19 -0.64 7.63
N GLY A 74 10.42 -0.98 7.23
CA GLY A 74 11.63 -0.34 7.75
C GLY A 74 11.74 1.15 7.42
N LEU A 75 11.39 1.56 6.19
CA LEU A 75 11.40 2.96 5.77
C LEU A 75 10.34 3.79 6.53
N VAL A 76 9.13 3.25 6.69
CA VAL A 76 8.05 3.89 7.45
C VAL A 76 8.45 4.09 8.90
N ALA A 77 9.01 3.06 9.54
CA ALA A 77 9.48 3.15 10.93
C ALA A 77 10.56 4.23 11.07
N ARG A 78 11.55 4.28 10.16
CA ARG A 78 12.57 5.34 10.16
C ARG A 78 12.00 6.72 9.86
N CYS A 79 11.01 6.82 8.98
CA CYS A 79 10.35 8.07 8.65
C CYS A 79 9.67 8.67 9.88
N TYR A 80 8.90 7.86 10.63
CA TYR A 80 8.22 8.33 11.85
C TYR A 80 9.15 8.59 13.04
N GLN A 81 10.40 8.12 13.00
CA GLN A 81 11.42 8.50 14.00
C GLN A 81 12.04 9.88 13.73
N GLN A 82 12.02 10.35 12.48
CA GLN A 82 12.72 11.57 12.06
C GLN A 82 11.79 12.71 11.66
N VAL A 83 10.55 12.39 11.28
CA VAL A 83 9.56 13.34 10.79
C VAL A 83 8.26 13.12 11.54
N ASP A 84 7.65 14.21 12.03
CA ASP A 84 6.38 14.15 12.73
C ASP A 84 5.33 13.42 11.91
N MET A 85 4.61 12.50 12.54
CA MET A 85 3.61 11.67 11.87
C MET A 85 2.54 12.50 11.15
N SER A 86 2.18 13.67 11.70
CA SER A 86 1.24 14.62 11.10
C SER A 86 1.71 15.19 9.76
N LEU A 87 3.02 15.21 9.51
CA LEU A 87 3.64 15.68 8.28
C LEU A 87 4.05 14.51 7.37
N ALA A 88 4.68 13.48 7.94
CA ALA A 88 5.15 12.31 7.21
C ALA A 88 4.01 11.55 6.54
N TYR A 89 2.89 11.35 7.25
CA TYR A 89 1.78 10.55 6.75
C TYR A 89 1.09 11.19 5.52
N PRO A 90 0.71 12.49 5.52
CA PRO A 90 0.18 13.12 4.32
C PRO A 90 1.16 13.14 3.15
N LEU A 91 2.46 13.36 3.38
CA LEU A 91 3.46 13.30 2.29
C LEU A 91 3.54 11.91 1.67
N MET A 92 3.67 10.87 2.50
CA MET A 92 3.77 9.48 2.04
C MET A 92 2.53 9.05 1.26
N ARG A 93 1.35 9.30 1.81
CA ARG A 93 0.07 8.83 1.25
C ARG A 93 -0.48 9.75 0.16
N GLY A 94 -0.18 11.04 0.21
CA GLY A 94 -0.61 12.01 -0.80
C GLY A 94 0.24 11.95 -2.08
N SER A 95 1.54 11.65 -1.98
CA SER A 95 2.39 11.52 -3.17
C SER A 95 2.25 10.17 -3.88
N ALA A 96 1.95 9.09 -3.15
CA ALA A 96 1.90 7.75 -3.73
C ALA A 96 0.89 7.59 -4.91
N PRO A 97 -0.36 8.10 -4.86
CA PRO A 97 -1.30 7.95 -5.97
C PRO A 97 -0.84 8.60 -7.27
N ILE A 98 -0.23 9.79 -7.22
CA ILE A 98 0.35 10.44 -8.40
C ILE A 98 1.50 9.59 -8.97
N LEU A 99 2.38 9.09 -8.10
CA LEU A 99 3.51 8.26 -8.52
C LEU A 99 3.04 6.96 -9.17
N VAL A 100 2.02 6.30 -8.60
CA VAL A 100 1.40 5.10 -9.18
C VAL A 100 0.77 5.41 -10.53
N ALA A 101 0.02 6.52 -10.64
CA ALA A 101 -0.62 6.91 -11.89
C ALA A 101 0.42 7.17 -13.00
N LEU A 102 1.47 7.95 -12.70
CA LEU A 102 2.55 8.23 -13.65
C LEU A 102 3.30 6.96 -14.06
N ALA A 103 3.78 6.18 -13.10
CA ALA A 103 4.52 4.95 -13.38
C ALA A 103 3.64 3.90 -14.07
N GLY A 104 2.35 3.82 -13.74
CA GLY A 104 1.39 2.97 -14.44
C GLY A 104 1.24 3.35 -15.91
N THR A 105 1.19 4.65 -16.24
CA THR A 105 1.15 5.07 -17.66
C THR A 105 2.41 4.70 -18.43
N LEU A 106 3.58 4.72 -17.79
CA LEU A 106 4.83 4.24 -18.40
C LEU A 106 4.81 2.72 -18.65
N LEU A 107 4.05 1.97 -17.85
CA LEU A 107 3.82 0.53 -18.04
C LEU A 107 2.68 0.22 -19.03
N GLY A 108 2.12 1.23 -19.70
CA GLY A 108 1.10 1.08 -20.75
C GLY A 108 -0.35 1.17 -20.26
N GLU A 109 -0.59 1.43 -18.97
CA GLU A 109 -1.94 1.67 -18.45
C GLU A 109 -2.51 2.99 -18.99
N LYS A 110 -3.75 2.98 -19.46
CA LYS A 110 -4.41 4.20 -19.98
C LYS A 110 -5.40 4.74 -18.96
N LEU A 111 -5.05 5.87 -18.35
CA LEU A 111 -5.95 6.60 -17.46
C LEU A 111 -6.74 7.66 -18.26
N PRO A 112 -8.09 7.64 -18.20
CA PRO A 112 -8.88 8.69 -18.82
C PRO A 112 -8.75 10.00 -18.03
N LEU A 113 -9.00 11.14 -18.70
CA LEU A 113 -8.85 12.47 -18.09
C LEU A 113 -9.59 12.64 -16.74
N PRO A 114 -10.82 12.15 -16.54
CA PRO A 114 -11.49 12.23 -15.23
C PRO A 114 -10.74 11.50 -14.11
N ALA A 115 -10.05 10.38 -14.41
CA ALA A 115 -9.26 9.67 -13.42
C ALA A 115 -8.02 10.49 -13.01
N TRP A 116 -7.36 11.14 -13.97
CA TRP A 116 -6.27 12.07 -13.68
C TRP A 116 -6.70 13.23 -12.79
N LEU A 117 -7.86 13.83 -13.07
CA LEU A 117 -8.41 14.91 -12.23
C LEU A 117 -8.70 14.42 -10.82
N GLY A 118 -9.25 13.21 -10.65
CA GLY A 118 -9.47 12.60 -9.33
C GLY A 118 -8.17 12.38 -8.56
N VAL A 119 -7.15 11.81 -9.22
CA VAL A 119 -5.82 11.60 -8.62
C VAL A 119 -5.20 12.93 -8.20
N ALA A 120 -5.23 13.94 -9.07
CA ALA A 120 -4.70 15.27 -8.77
C ALA A 120 -5.43 15.93 -7.60
N LEU A 121 -6.77 15.87 -7.59
CA LEU A 121 -7.61 16.46 -6.54
C LEU A 121 -7.34 15.84 -5.17
N VAL A 122 -7.36 14.51 -5.07
CA VAL A 122 -7.12 13.79 -3.82
C VAL A 122 -5.70 14.01 -3.32
N SER A 123 -4.72 13.88 -4.21
CA SER A 123 -3.30 14.02 -3.84
C SER A 123 -2.99 15.44 -3.40
N THR A 124 -3.48 16.45 -4.11
CA THR A 124 -3.32 17.86 -3.71
C THR A 124 -4.01 18.13 -2.38
N GLY A 125 -5.25 17.66 -2.19
CA GLY A 125 -5.98 17.82 -0.94
C GLY A 125 -5.25 17.24 0.27
N ILE A 126 -4.64 16.06 0.13
CA ILE A 126 -3.82 15.45 1.19
C ILE A 126 -2.52 16.23 1.39
N LEU A 127 -1.82 16.62 0.32
CA LEU A 127 -0.55 17.35 0.41
C LEU A 127 -0.72 18.75 1.00
N CYS A 128 -1.90 19.38 0.89
CA CYS A 128 -2.22 20.62 1.60
C CYS A 128 -2.12 20.48 3.12
N MET A 129 -2.30 19.27 3.69
CA MET A 129 -2.11 19.02 5.11
C MET A 129 -0.62 19.01 5.53
N ALA A 130 0.30 18.97 4.57
CA ALA A 130 1.74 19.00 4.77
C ALA A 130 2.37 20.37 4.45
N VAL A 131 1.56 21.42 4.33
CA VAL A 131 2.03 22.80 4.10
C VAL A 131 2.89 23.24 5.29
N GLY A 132 4.12 23.70 5.00
CA GLY A 132 5.10 24.09 6.02
C GLY A 132 6.23 23.08 6.24
N ALA A 133 6.23 21.95 5.53
CA ALA A 133 7.35 21.02 5.51
C ALA A 133 8.66 21.72 5.09
N ARG A 134 9.74 21.50 5.86
CA ARG A 134 11.08 21.97 5.48
C ARG A 134 11.78 20.94 4.59
N GLY A 135 12.67 21.38 3.70
CA GLY A 135 13.33 20.50 2.71
C GLY A 135 13.97 19.23 3.30
N GLY A 136 14.58 19.32 4.49
CA GLY A 136 15.17 18.15 5.18
C GLY A 136 14.15 17.09 5.63
N GLN A 137 12.87 17.46 5.80
CA GLN A 137 11.79 16.58 6.23
C GLN A 137 11.08 15.88 5.05
N LEU A 138 11.40 16.25 3.80
CA LEU A 138 10.71 15.73 2.61
C LEU A 138 11.32 14.41 2.11
N ARG A 139 12.63 14.23 2.25
CA ARG A 139 13.38 13.15 1.58
C ARG A 139 12.87 11.75 1.96
N LEU A 140 12.74 11.48 3.26
CA LEU A 140 12.29 10.18 3.77
C LEU A 140 10.82 9.87 3.44
N PRO A 141 9.86 10.79 3.66
CA PRO A 141 8.47 10.59 3.24
C PRO A 141 8.32 10.37 1.73
N LEU A 142 9.03 11.12 0.89
CA LEU A 142 8.96 10.97 -0.56
C LEU A 142 9.61 9.66 -1.05
N LEU A 143 10.73 9.24 -0.46
CA LEU A 143 11.31 7.92 -0.71
C LEU A 143 10.33 6.81 -0.33
N THR A 144 9.64 6.96 0.79
CA THR A 144 8.63 5.99 1.23
C THR A 144 7.40 6.02 0.31
N ALA A 145 6.99 7.18 -0.22
CA ALA A 145 5.94 7.28 -1.22
C ALA A 145 6.33 6.57 -2.54
N ALA A 146 7.58 6.70 -2.97
CA ALA A 146 8.11 5.98 -4.12
C ALA A 146 8.10 4.47 -3.88
N MET A 147 8.52 4.02 -2.69
CA MET A 147 8.43 2.61 -2.29
C MET A 147 6.98 2.10 -2.33
N ILE A 148 6.02 2.91 -1.84
CA ILE A 148 4.59 2.60 -1.93
C ILE A 148 4.16 2.38 -3.37
N ALA A 149 4.54 3.30 -4.26
CA ALA A 149 4.19 3.19 -5.66
C ALA A 149 4.82 1.95 -6.32
N THR A 150 6.09 1.66 -6.01
CA THR A 150 6.81 0.51 -6.54
C THR A 150 6.16 -0.81 -6.11
N TYR A 151 5.95 -1.04 -4.81
CA TYR A 151 5.35 -2.30 -4.37
C TYR A 151 3.92 -2.43 -4.90
N THR A 152 3.15 -1.33 -4.97
CA THR A 152 1.77 -1.37 -5.48
C THR A 152 1.72 -1.83 -6.95
N LEU A 153 2.67 -1.38 -7.78
CA LEU A 153 2.74 -1.79 -9.19
C LEU A 153 3.27 -3.23 -9.35
N VAL A 154 4.26 -3.62 -8.55
CA VAL A 154 4.80 -5.00 -8.52
C VAL A 154 3.69 -5.97 -8.09
N ASP A 155 2.94 -5.65 -7.04
CA ASP A 155 1.80 -6.43 -6.55
C ASP A 155 0.71 -6.55 -7.62
N ALA A 156 0.40 -5.45 -8.32
CA ALA A 156 -0.59 -5.47 -9.39
C ALA A 156 -0.16 -6.40 -10.55
N GLN A 157 1.12 -6.39 -10.93
CA GLN A 157 1.64 -7.30 -11.96
C GLN A 157 1.66 -8.76 -11.49
N GLY A 158 2.14 -9.02 -10.28
CA GLY A 158 2.17 -10.35 -9.69
C GLY A 158 0.78 -10.96 -9.52
N ALA A 159 -0.18 -10.19 -9.00
CA ALA A 159 -1.56 -10.62 -8.81
C ALA A 159 -2.24 -10.96 -10.14
N ARG A 160 -2.06 -10.14 -11.20
CA ARG A 160 -2.59 -10.43 -12.55
C ARG A 160 -2.01 -11.71 -13.15
N GLN A 161 -0.75 -11.99 -12.86
CA GLN A 161 -0.06 -13.18 -13.35
C GLN A 161 -0.31 -14.43 -12.49
N SER A 162 -0.72 -14.28 -11.24
CA SER A 162 -0.83 -15.41 -10.30
C SER A 162 -1.93 -16.43 -10.63
N GLY A 163 -2.87 -16.11 -11.51
CA GLY A 163 -4.09 -16.89 -11.75
C GLY A 163 -5.15 -16.74 -10.66
N SER A 164 -4.76 -16.36 -9.43
CA SER A 164 -5.66 -16.04 -8.32
C SER A 164 -5.07 -14.91 -7.47
N ALA A 165 -5.56 -13.69 -7.68
CA ALA A 165 -5.14 -12.51 -6.93
C ALA A 165 -5.35 -12.67 -5.41
N LEU A 166 -6.38 -13.42 -5.01
CA LEU A 166 -6.63 -13.76 -3.62
C LEU A 166 -5.49 -14.62 -3.06
N SER A 167 -5.11 -15.70 -3.75
CA SER A 167 -4.01 -16.57 -3.33
C SER A 167 -2.68 -15.81 -3.25
N TYR A 168 -2.37 -14.98 -4.26
CA TYR A 168 -1.18 -14.14 -4.27
C TYR A 168 -1.11 -13.22 -3.04
N THR A 169 -2.23 -12.56 -2.71
CA THR A 169 -2.31 -11.64 -1.57
C THR A 169 -2.11 -12.36 -0.23
N LEU A 170 -2.70 -13.54 -0.06
CA LEU A 170 -2.54 -14.31 1.18
C LEU A 170 -1.12 -14.87 1.34
N TRP A 171 -0.49 -15.31 0.25
CA TRP A 171 0.93 -15.66 0.28
C TRP A 171 1.81 -14.46 0.64
N LEU A 172 1.52 -13.28 0.10
CA LEU A 172 2.23 -12.05 0.45
C LEU A 172 2.09 -11.72 1.94
N PHE A 173 0.88 -11.78 2.50
CA PHE A 173 0.65 -11.54 3.93
C PHE A 173 1.28 -12.60 4.84
N LEU A 174 1.40 -13.85 4.39
CA LEU A 174 2.08 -14.87 5.16
C LEU A 174 3.60 -14.67 5.20
N LEU A 175 4.19 -14.14 4.12
CA LEU A 175 5.64 -14.08 3.92
C LEU A 175 6.29 -12.74 4.27
N SER A 176 5.52 -11.64 4.39
CA SER A 176 6.04 -10.29 4.66
C SER A 176 5.89 -9.86 6.12
#